data_AF-A0A4V5P875-F1
#
_entry.id   AF-A0A4V5P875-F1
#
_cell.length_a   1.000
_cell.length_b   1.000
_cell.length_c   1.000
_cell.angle_alpha   90.00
_cell.angle_beta   90.00
_cell.angle_gamma   90.00
#
_symmetry.space_group_name_H-M   'P 1'
#
loop_
_entity.id
_entity.type
_entity.pdbx_description
1 polymer ?
#
loop_
_entity_poly.entity_id
_entity_poly.type
_entity_poly.pdbx_seq_one_letter_code
_entity_poly.pdbx_strand_id
1 'polypeptide(L)'
;MNGCRKKRYKVANTAMTGVLYLQYGDETKQLRMPNEITSADTIRALFVSAFPQQLTMKMLESPSVAIYIKDEGRNVYYELNDVRNIQDRSLLKVYNKDPAHAFNHTPKTVNGDVRAKIPTTAKPVHNCM
;
A
#
# COMPACT_ATOMS: atom_id res chain seq x y z
N MET A 1 -7.49 -7.30 22.02
CA MET A 1 -6.13 -7.31 21.45
C MET A 1 -6.15 -6.57 20.12
N ASN A 2 -5.97 -5.26 20.10
CA ASN A 2 -5.74 -4.53 18.86
C ASN A 2 -4.63 -3.52 19.14
N GLY A 3 -3.39 -4.02 19.06
CA GLY A 3 -2.20 -3.19 19.12
C GLY A 3 -2.16 -2.29 17.89
N CYS A 4 -2.81 -1.14 17.99
CA CYS A 4 -2.63 -0.03 17.06
C CYS A 4 -1.19 0.46 17.23
N ARG A 5 -0.26 -0.21 16.53
CA ARG A 5 1.14 0.20 16.46
C ARG A 5 1.16 1.50 15.66
N LYS A 6 0.93 2.62 16.34
CA LYS A 6 1.30 3.94 15.86
C LYS A 6 2.80 3.90 15.59
N LYS A 7 3.18 3.59 14.37
CA LYS A 7 4.54 3.81 13.87
C LYS A 7 4.71 5.32 13.87
N ARG A 8 5.21 5.85 14.99
CA ARG A 8 5.76 7.19 15.07
C ARG A 8 6.86 7.25 14.03
N TYR A 9 6.56 7.86 12.88
CA TYR A 9 7.60 8.30 11.97
C TYR A 9 8.47 9.24 12.78
N LYS A 10 9.69 8.79 13.07
CA LYS A 10 10.74 9.67 13.55
C LYS A 10 10.88 10.72 12.46
N VAL A 11 10.25 11.88 12.66
CA VAL A 11 10.61 13.10 11.97
C VAL A 11 12.11 13.24 12.16
N ALA A 12 12.85 13.01 11.08
CA ALA A 12 14.28 13.24 11.05
C ALA A 12 14.48 14.75 11.23
N ASN A 13 14.60 15.17 12.49
CA ASN A 13 15.04 16.50 12.87
C ASN A 13 16.53 16.59 12.52
N THR A 14 16.88 17.13 11.36
CA THR A 14 18.14 17.87 11.12
C THR A 14 18.07 18.54 9.73
N ALA A 15 18.00 19.87 9.75
CA ALA A 15 18.21 20.84 8.65
C ALA A 15 17.25 20.80 7.44
N MET A 16 16.73 21.96 7.07
CA MET A 16 15.84 22.24 5.93
C MET A 16 16.47 21.87 4.58
N THR A 17 16.49 20.58 4.25
CA THR A 17 16.58 20.09 2.86
C THR A 17 15.21 19.46 2.59
N GLY A 18 14.58 19.80 1.46
CA GLY A 18 13.14 19.68 1.22
C GLY A 18 12.44 18.38 1.68
N VAL A 19 11.12 18.44 1.85
CA VAL A 19 10.29 17.31 2.30
C VAL A 19 9.43 16.77 1.16
N LEU A 20 9.19 15.46 1.12
CA LEU A 20 8.26 14.82 0.18
C LEU A 20 7.14 14.15 0.95
N TYR A 21 5.93 14.21 0.41
CA TYR A 21 4.76 13.54 0.97
C TYR A 21 4.42 12.34 0.10
N LEU A 22 4.56 11.14 0.65
CA LEU A 22 4.29 9.88 -0.02
C LEU A 22 2.97 9.31 0.50
N GLN A 23 2.01 9.12 -0.39
CA GLN A 23 0.68 8.58 -0.07
C GLN A 23 0.46 7.22 -0.73
N TYR A 24 -0.04 6.27 0.06
CA TYR A 24 -0.48 4.96 -0.41
C TYR A 24 -1.79 4.58 0.29
N GLY A 25 -2.85 4.38 -0.51
CA GLY A 25 -4.20 4.19 0.03
C GLY A 25 -4.66 5.41 0.85
N ASP A 26 -4.93 5.19 2.14
CA ASP A 26 -5.30 6.21 3.13
C ASP A 26 -4.08 6.73 3.93
N GLU A 27 -2.94 6.01 3.89
CA GLU A 27 -1.77 6.39 4.66
C GLU A 27 -0.90 7.40 3.92
N THR A 28 -0.51 8.48 4.61
CA THR A 28 0.41 9.51 4.10
C THR A 28 1.61 9.65 5.00
N LYS A 29 2.82 9.67 4.43
CA LYS A 29 4.08 9.73 5.15
C LYS A 29 5.00 10.78 4.58
N GLN A 30 5.63 11.50 5.50
CA GLN A 30 6.65 12.50 5.17
C GLN A 30 8.02 11.82 5.10
N LEU A 31 8.74 12.04 4.01
CA LEU A 31 10.15 11.68 3.88
C LEU A 31 11.01 12.91 3.58
N ARG A 32 12.29 12.84 3.93
CA ARG A 32 13.26 13.83 3.47
C ARG A 32 13.51 13.62 1.97
N MET A 33 13.49 14.70 1.21
CA MET A 33 13.86 14.69 -0.19
C MET A 33 15.35 14.33 -0.30
N PRO A 34 15.72 13.30 -1.08
CA PRO A 34 17.12 13.02 -1.35
C PRO A 34 17.73 14.17 -2.16
N ASN A 35 19.04 14.38 -2.02
CA ASN A 35 19.73 15.46 -2.73
C ASN A 35 19.72 15.26 -4.26
N GLU A 36 19.52 14.03 -4.72
CA GLU A 36 19.49 13.70 -6.14
C GLU A 36 18.39 12.68 -6.41
N ILE A 37 17.43 13.05 -7.25
CA ILE A 37 16.42 12.14 -7.80
C ILE A 37 16.75 11.99 -9.28
N THR A 38 17.50 10.95 -9.61
CA THR A 38 17.95 10.67 -10.98
C THR A 38 16.94 9.85 -11.77
N SER A 39 16.18 8.98 -11.09
CA SER A 39 15.35 7.97 -11.74
C SER A 39 14.08 7.64 -10.95
N ALA A 40 13.11 7.05 -11.64
CA ALA A 40 11.89 6.52 -11.02
C ALA A 40 12.21 5.50 -9.91
N ASP A 41 13.27 4.70 -10.06
CA ASP A 41 13.69 3.73 -9.04
C ASP A 41 14.06 4.37 -7.70
N THR A 42 14.63 5.58 -7.72
CA THR A 42 14.85 6.36 -6.50
C THR A 42 13.53 6.62 -5.80
N ILE A 43 12.50 7.04 -6.55
CA ILE A 43 11.15 7.29 -5.98
C ILE A 43 10.51 6.01 -5.47
N ARG A 44 10.63 4.90 -6.21
CA ARG A 44 10.14 3.60 -5.77
C ARG A 44 10.79 3.18 -4.45
N ALA A 45 12.11 3.35 -4.33
CA ALA A 45 12.85 3.06 -3.11
C ALA A 45 12.38 3.92 -1.94
N LEU A 46 12.07 5.21 -2.15
CA LEU A 46 11.48 6.07 -1.12
C LEU A 46 10.12 5.54 -0.65
N PHE A 47 9.25 5.09 -1.56
CA PHE A 47 7.97 4.48 -1.21
C PHE A 47 8.12 3.17 -0.44
N VAL A 48 9.03 2.27 -0.85
CA VAL A 48 9.30 1.03 -0.11
C VAL A 48 9.89 1.33 1.27
N SER A 49 10.81 2.28 1.36
CA SER A 49 11.41 2.69 2.63
C SER A 49 10.39 3.31 3.58
N ALA A 50 9.45 4.10 3.05
CA ALA A 50 8.32 4.60 3.81
C ALA A 50 7.42 3.42 4.23
N PHE A 51 6.96 2.60 3.29
CA PHE A 51 5.93 1.58 3.49
C PHE A 51 6.44 0.14 3.34
N PRO A 52 7.48 -0.32 4.07
CA PRO A 52 8.15 -1.59 3.78
C PRO A 52 7.30 -2.83 4.08
N GLN A 53 6.16 -2.65 4.77
CA GLN A 53 5.22 -3.73 5.06
C GLN A 53 4.09 -3.85 4.04
N GLN A 54 3.87 -2.81 3.24
CA GLN A 54 2.75 -2.72 2.30
C GLN A 54 3.23 -2.66 0.85
N LEU A 55 4.37 -2.01 0.62
CA LEU A 55 5.00 -1.88 -0.68
C LEU A 55 6.34 -2.60 -0.69
N THR A 56 6.62 -3.23 -1.82
CA THR A 56 7.90 -3.88 -2.10
C THR A 56 8.41 -3.39 -3.46
N MET A 57 9.73 -3.42 -3.69
CA MET A 57 10.30 -2.97 -4.97
C MET A 57 9.68 -3.71 -6.16
N LYS A 58 9.55 -5.04 -6.08
CA LYS A 58 8.89 -5.86 -7.11
C LYS A 58 7.50 -5.37 -7.52
N MET A 59 6.72 -4.92 -6.54
CA MET A 59 5.37 -4.43 -6.81
C MET A 59 5.41 -3.08 -7.53
N LEU A 60 6.32 -2.19 -7.15
CA LEU A 60 6.51 -0.89 -7.80
C LEU A 60 7.22 -0.98 -9.16
N GLU A 61 8.02 -2.02 -9.37
CA GLU A 61 8.64 -2.37 -10.67
C GLU A 61 7.62 -2.94 -11.66
N SER A 62 6.46 -3.38 -11.18
CA SER A 62 5.40 -3.92 -12.04
C SER A 62 4.81 -2.83 -12.94
N PRO A 63 4.55 -3.10 -14.23
CA PRO A 63 3.96 -2.13 -15.16
C PRO A 63 2.52 -1.72 -14.76
N SER A 64 1.89 -2.53 -13.91
CA SER A 64 0.59 -2.22 -13.32
C SER A 64 0.64 -1.07 -12.32
N VAL A 65 1.80 -0.70 -11.79
CA VAL A 65 1.91 0.40 -10.83
C VAL A 65 2.34 1.69 -11.52
N ALA A 66 1.68 2.79 -11.19
CA ALA A 66 2.12 4.13 -11.55
C ALA A 66 2.20 5.06 -10.34
N ILE A 67 3.14 5.98 -10.43
CA ILE A 67 3.33 7.05 -9.46
C ILE A 67 2.69 8.30 -10.02
N TYR A 68 1.86 8.95 -9.23
CA TYR A 68 1.22 10.20 -9.53
C TYR A 68 1.82 11.29 -8.66
N ILE A 69 1.88 12.51 -9.17
CA ILE A 69 2.27 13.70 -8.44
C ILE A 69 1.09 14.69 -8.47
N LYS A 70 0.87 15.37 -7.35
CA LYS A 70 -0.16 16.40 -7.23
C LYS A 70 0.38 17.74 -7.74
N ASP A 71 -0.31 18.31 -8.72
CA ASP A 71 -0.14 19.71 -9.09
C ASP A 71 -0.88 20.59 -8.08
N GLU A 72 -0.18 21.41 -7.30
CA GLU A 72 -0.84 22.31 -6.34
C GLU A 72 -1.58 23.46 -7.03
N GLY A 73 -1.10 23.92 -8.19
CA GLY A 73 -1.73 25.02 -8.94
C GLY A 73 -3.09 24.65 -9.51
N ARG A 74 -3.24 23.42 -10.00
CA ARG A 74 -4.46 22.87 -10.60
C ARG A 74 -5.22 21.96 -9.65
N ASN A 75 -4.62 21.60 -8.52
CA ASN A 75 -5.16 20.70 -7.50
C ASN A 75 -5.55 19.31 -8.06
N VAL A 76 -4.82 18.83 -9.08
CA VAL A 76 -5.07 17.54 -9.74
C VAL A 76 -3.85 16.62 -9.62
N TYR A 77 -4.10 15.31 -9.59
CA TYR A 77 -3.04 14.32 -9.68
C TYR A 77 -2.81 13.94 -11.14
N TYR A 78 -1.55 13.94 -11.56
CA TYR A 78 -1.14 13.49 -12.89
C TYR A 78 -0.02 12.47 -12.75
N GLU A 79 0.13 11.61 -13.76
CA GLU A 79 1.19 10.59 -13.75
C GLU A 79 2.56 11.26 -13.80
N LEU A 80 3.46 10.83 -12.91
CA LEU A 80 4.83 11.32 -12.88
C LEU A 80 5.60 10.74 -14.07
N ASN A 81 5.65 11.50 -15.16
CA ASN A 81 6.41 11.12 -16.36
C ASN A 81 7.92 11.38 -16.18
N ASP A 82 8.26 12.41 -15.40
CA ASP A 82 9.62 12.94 -15.31
C ASP A 82 9.93 13.31 -13.86
N VAL A 83 11.02 12.78 -13.31
CA VAL A 83 11.41 13.02 -11.90
C VAL A 83 11.79 14.46 -11.62
N ARG A 84 12.13 15.23 -12.67
CA ARG A 84 12.39 16.67 -12.61
C ARG A 84 11.18 17.50 -12.16
N ASN A 85 9.97 16.94 -12.28
CA ASN A 85 8.76 17.58 -11.78
C ASN A 85 8.63 17.54 -10.25
N ILE A 86 9.44 16.74 -9.57
CA ILE A 86 9.39 16.60 -8.13
C ILE A 86 10.09 17.80 -7.49
N GLN A 87 9.38 18.50 -6.62
CA GLN A 87 9.85 19.68 -5.91
C GLN A 87 9.70 19.50 -4.39
N ASP A 88 10.19 20.48 -3.62
CA ASP A 88 9.90 20.55 -2.18
C ASP A 88 8.39 20.49 -1.94
N ARG A 89 7.99 19.74 -0.92
CA ARG A 89 6.60 19.49 -0.51
C ARG A 89 5.72 18.85 -1.58
N SER A 90 6.30 18.32 -2.65
CA SER A 90 5.54 17.58 -3.65
C SER A 90 4.86 16.36 -3.02
N LEU A 91 3.60 16.16 -3.41
CA LEU A 91 2.78 15.07 -2.92
C LEU A 91 2.68 13.99 -4.01
N LEU A 92 3.30 12.86 -3.72
CA LEU A 92 3.37 11.70 -4.59
C LEU A 92 2.40 10.63 -4.09
N LYS A 93 1.71 9.98 -5.01
CA LYS A 93 0.75 8.92 -4.72
C LYS A 93 1.00 7.72 -5.63
N VAL A 94 1.17 6.54 -5.03
CA VAL A 94 1.27 5.29 -5.79
C VAL A 94 -0.13 4.73 -6.01
N TYR A 95 -0.41 4.34 -7.26
CA TYR A 95 -1.65 3.68 -7.64
C TYR A 95 -1.37 2.44 -8.49
N ASN A 96 -2.12 1.37 -8.25
CA ASN A 96 -2.05 0.15 -9.04
C ASN A 96 -3.18 0.18 -10.09
N LYS A 97 -2.81 0.36 -11.37
CA LYS A 97 -3.70 0.36 -12.54
C LYS A 97 -4.38 -0.99 -12.77
N ASP A 98 -3.86 -2.08 -12.21
CA ASP A 98 -4.53 -3.38 -12.23
C ASP A 98 -5.44 -3.53 -11.00
N PRO A 99 -6.78 -3.44 -11.16
CA PRO A 99 -7.72 -3.57 -10.05
C PRO A 99 -7.77 -4.99 -9.48
N ALA A 100 -7.34 -6.01 -10.26
CA ALA A 100 -7.35 -7.39 -9.80
C ALA A 100 -6.34 -7.67 -8.68
N HIS A 101 -5.29 -6.84 -8.54
CA HIS A 101 -4.25 -6.98 -7.51
C HIS A 101 -4.23 -5.86 -6.46
N ALA A 102 -4.88 -4.72 -6.69
CA ALA A 102 -4.88 -3.58 -5.76
C ALA A 102 -5.57 -3.87 -4.41
N PHE A 103 -6.41 -4.90 -4.35
CA PHE A 103 -7.20 -5.29 -3.17
C PHE A 103 -6.80 -6.64 -2.54
N ASN A 104 -5.70 -7.28 -2.96
CA ASN A 104 -5.34 -8.62 -2.46
C ASN A 104 -4.51 -8.61 -1.16
N HIS A 105 -4.79 -7.67 -0.26
CA HIS A 105 -4.66 -7.89 1.18
C HIS A 105 -6.10 -7.80 1.72
N THR A 106 -6.86 -8.90 1.83
CA THR A 106 -6.64 -9.92 2.85
C THR A 106 -7.10 -11.32 2.43
N PRO A 107 -6.32 -12.38 2.70
CA PRO A 107 -6.90 -13.65 3.12
C PRO A 107 -7.60 -13.43 4.48
N LYS A 108 -8.92 -13.43 4.51
CA LYS A 108 -9.65 -13.70 5.76
C LYS A 108 -9.73 -15.20 5.94
N THR A 109 -8.68 -15.77 6.55
CA THR A 109 -8.84 -16.95 7.37
C THR A 109 -9.61 -16.51 8.63
N VAL A 110 -10.94 -16.44 8.55
CA VAL A 110 -11.78 -16.48 9.76
C VAL A 110 -12.07 -17.95 10.01
N ASN A 111 -11.19 -18.59 10.77
CA ASN A 111 -11.53 -19.84 11.42
C ASN A 111 -12.41 -19.47 12.61
N GLY A 112 -13.72 -19.77 12.56
CA GLY A 112 -14.58 -19.54 13.72
C GLY A 112 -16.08 -19.37 13.48
N ASP A 113 -16.74 -20.20 12.68
CA ASP A 113 -18.06 -20.68 13.09
C ASP A 113 -18.26 -22.14 12.69
N VAL A 114 -18.16 -22.98 13.72
CA VAL A 114 -18.75 -24.31 13.82
C VAL A 114 -20.26 -24.18 13.66
N ARG A 115 -20.76 -24.00 12.44
CA ARG A 115 -22.17 -24.26 12.18
C ARG A 115 -22.33 -25.77 12.01
N ALA A 116 -22.72 -26.37 13.13
CA ALA A 116 -23.17 -27.73 13.29
C ALA A 116 -23.64 -28.37 11.97
N LYS A 117 -22.75 -29.15 11.36
CA LYS A 117 -23.17 -30.29 10.55
C LYS A 117 -23.86 -31.23 11.53
N ILE A 118 -25.18 -31.16 11.53
CA ILE A 118 -26.12 -32.12 12.08
C ILE A 118 -25.47 -33.52 12.20
N PRO A 119 -25.28 -34.05 13.42
CA PRO A 119 -24.93 -35.44 13.57
C PRO A 119 -26.23 -36.23 13.44
N THR A 120 -26.50 -36.79 12.27
CA THR A 120 -27.31 -38.00 12.21
C THR A 120 -26.46 -39.08 11.56
N THR A 121 -25.64 -39.66 12.43
CA THR A 121 -25.14 -41.02 12.33
C THR A 121 -26.22 -41.95 11.78
N ALA A 122 -25.90 -42.62 10.69
CA ALA A 122 -26.61 -43.76 10.16
C ALA A 122 -26.87 -44.83 11.23
N LYS A 123 -27.99 -45.58 11.12
CA LYS A 123 -27.99 -47.06 11.04
C LYS A 123 -29.23 -47.59 10.27
N PRO A 124 -29.09 -48.73 9.57
CA PRO A 124 -30.10 -49.35 8.68
C PRO A 124 -30.92 -50.42 9.41
N VAL A 125 -32.08 -50.83 8.88
CA VAL A 125 -32.60 -52.22 8.88
C VAL A 125 -33.92 -52.34 8.13
N HIS A 126 -34.04 -53.44 7.40
CA HIS A 126 -35.15 -53.97 6.60
C HIS A 126 -36.57 -53.80 7.19
N ASN A 127 -37.57 -53.70 6.32
CA ASN A 127 -38.79 -54.48 6.52
C ASN A 127 -39.48 -54.79 5.19
N CYS A 128 -39.53 -56.07 4.87
CA CYS A 128 -40.52 -56.65 3.96
C CYS A 128 -41.91 -56.49 4.57
N MET A 129 -42.91 -56.16 3.76
CA MET A 129 -44.21 -56.82 3.76
C MET A 129 -44.88 -56.62 2.41
#